data_AF-A0A8I0CW41-F1
#
_entry.id   AF-A0A8I0CW41-F1
#
_cell.length_a   1.000
_cell.length_b   1.000
_cell.length_c   1.000
_cell.angle_alpha   90.00
_cell.angle_beta   90.00
_cell.angle_gamma   90.00
#
_symmetry.space_group_name_H-M   'P 1'
#
loop_
_entity.id
_entity.type
_entity.pdbx_description
1 polymer ?
#
loop_
_entity_poly.entity_id
_entity_poly.type
_entity_poly.pdbx_seq_one_letter_code
_entity_poly.pdbx_strand_id
1 'polypeptide(L)'
;MTSSKNLEQAIAGITIWRKGEQRAPHKPLLLLYVLANYQRGHARLFNYGTEVRDQLHSLLERFGPQRAQYRPDMPFWRLKGDGFWELQNDEHCSTAGSKQPPAGELVEYNVAGGFDEAHYALLTKNKNLIGSLAQQILESHFPESIQEEIADEMGFDIQQIRKVRDPLFRQQVLRAYNYECAICGFNMRHDNASVALEAAHIKWKQHGGPCEIPNGLALCAIHHKAFDKGSIGLDENMQVLVSEAVNGGGIVERLFWDFSGKQIALPMVKGNYPREGFVDWHRREVFRG
;
A
#
# COMPACT_ATOMS: atom_id res chain seq x y z
N MET A 1 -23.87 -8.03 -20.43
CA MET A 1 -23.12 -9.30 -20.34
C MET A 1 -21.96 -9.09 -19.40
N THR A 2 -21.90 -9.82 -18.30
CA THR A 2 -20.78 -9.81 -17.35
C THR A 2 -19.56 -10.38 -18.06
N SER A 3 -18.50 -9.58 -18.18
CA SER A 3 -17.26 -10.00 -18.86
C SER A 3 -16.05 -9.63 -18.01
N SER A 4 -14.94 -10.35 -18.16
CA SER A 4 -13.69 -10.04 -17.44
C SER A 4 -13.26 -8.59 -17.64
N LYS A 5 -13.40 -8.06 -18.86
CA LYS A 5 -13.06 -6.66 -19.18
C LYS A 5 -13.91 -5.65 -18.40
N ASN A 6 -15.20 -5.94 -18.22
CA ASN A 6 -16.07 -5.06 -17.46
C ASN A 6 -15.68 -5.06 -15.97
N LEU A 7 -15.28 -6.21 -15.43
CA LEU A 7 -14.84 -6.30 -14.04
C LEU A 7 -13.49 -5.61 -13.82
N GLU A 8 -12.51 -5.83 -14.72
CA GLU A 8 -11.22 -5.13 -14.70
C GLU A 8 -11.40 -3.61 -14.71
N GLN A 9 -12.31 -3.11 -15.55
CA GLN A 9 -12.66 -1.69 -15.62
C GLN A 9 -13.35 -1.19 -14.34
N ALA A 10 -14.28 -1.97 -13.77
CA ALA A 10 -14.94 -1.62 -12.53
C ALA A 10 -13.95 -1.57 -11.35
N ILE A 11 -13.02 -2.52 -11.28
CA ILE A 11 -11.94 -2.52 -10.28
C ILE A 11 -10.95 -1.37 -10.51
N ALA A 12 -10.63 -1.02 -11.76
CA ALA A 12 -9.81 0.17 -12.06
C ALA A 12 -10.51 1.46 -11.60
N GLY A 13 -11.83 1.50 -11.72
CA GLY A 13 -12.68 2.65 -11.45
C GLY A 13 -13.23 2.74 -10.02
N ILE A 14 -12.76 1.90 -9.08
CA ILE A 14 -13.33 1.90 -7.72
C ILE A 14 -13.31 3.29 -7.11
N THR A 15 -14.44 3.65 -6.50
CA THR A 15 -14.60 4.95 -5.86
C THR A 15 -13.82 4.95 -4.56
N ILE A 16 -12.64 5.57 -4.59
CA ILE A 16 -11.80 5.77 -3.41
C ILE A 16 -12.15 7.12 -2.78
N TRP A 17 -12.29 7.14 -1.46
CA TRP A 17 -12.48 8.38 -0.72
C TRP A 17 -11.27 9.29 -0.90
N ARG A 18 -11.52 10.56 -1.23
CA ARG A 18 -10.48 11.56 -1.46
C ARG A 18 -10.68 12.73 -0.51
N LYS A 19 -9.62 13.10 0.21
CA LYS A 19 -9.50 14.36 0.96
C LYS A 19 -8.08 14.89 0.78
N GLY A 20 -7.93 15.86 -0.11
CA GLY A 20 -6.60 16.34 -0.52
C GLY A 20 -5.73 15.19 -1.04
N GLU A 21 -4.53 15.07 -0.47
CA GLU A 21 -3.52 14.07 -0.87
C GLU A 21 -3.50 12.81 0.00
N GLN A 22 -4.53 12.62 0.84
CA GLN A 22 -4.59 11.49 1.77
C GLN A 22 -4.75 10.15 1.06
N ARG A 23 -4.03 9.13 1.54
CA ARG A 23 -4.17 7.75 1.08
C ARG A 23 -5.40 7.10 1.72
N ALA A 24 -6.12 6.29 0.94
CA ALA A 24 -7.29 5.54 1.40
C ALA A 24 -7.28 4.09 0.87
N PRO A 25 -6.43 3.21 1.43
CA PRO A 25 -6.25 1.83 0.93
C PRO A 25 -7.35 0.85 1.36
N HIS A 26 -8.41 1.33 2.02
CA HIS A 26 -9.51 0.54 2.58
C HIS A 26 -10.15 -0.44 1.59
N LYS A 27 -10.66 0.06 0.46
CA LYS A 27 -11.28 -0.80 -0.57
C LYS A 27 -10.24 -1.69 -1.27
N PRO A 28 -9.06 -1.19 -1.70
CA PRO A 28 -8.00 -2.03 -2.23
C PRO A 28 -7.65 -3.23 -1.34
N LEU A 29 -7.42 -3.01 -0.04
CA LEU A 29 -7.06 -4.08 0.90
C LEU A 29 -8.20 -5.07 1.11
N LEU A 30 -9.45 -4.61 1.19
CA LEU A 30 -10.61 -5.50 1.27
C LEU A 30 -10.74 -6.38 0.02
N LEU A 31 -10.59 -5.80 -1.17
CA LEU A 31 -10.69 -6.56 -2.41
C LEU A 31 -9.57 -7.59 -2.53
N LEU A 32 -8.33 -7.23 -2.18
CA LEU A 32 -7.22 -8.17 -2.16
C LEU A 32 -7.48 -9.33 -1.17
N TYR A 33 -7.98 -9.04 0.03
CA TYR A 33 -8.37 -10.06 1.00
C TYR A 33 -9.45 -11.02 0.45
N VAL A 34 -10.50 -10.47 -0.18
CA VAL A 34 -11.59 -11.26 -0.76
C VAL A 34 -11.11 -12.13 -1.92
N LEU A 35 -10.33 -11.55 -2.85
CA LEU A 35 -9.76 -12.25 -3.99
C LEU A 35 -8.86 -13.41 -3.56
N ALA A 36 -8.03 -13.20 -2.54
CA ALA A 36 -7.17 -14.23 -1.98
C ALA A 36 -7.98 -15.40 -1.39
N ASN A 37 -9.10 -15.12 -0.73
CA ASN A 37 -9.99 -16.15 -0.18
C ASN A 37 -10.77 -16.90 -1.28
N TYR A 38 -11.23 -16.22 -2.33
CA TYR A 38 -11.81 -16.91 -3.49
C TYR A 38 -10.81 -17.84 -4.17
N GLN A 39 -9.53 -17.46 -4.26
CA GLN A 39 -8.48 -18.34 -4.78
C GLN A 39 -8.35 -19.64 -3.97
N ARG A 40 -8.61 -19.56 -2.65
CA ARG A 40 -8.63 -20.68 -1.69
C ARG A 40 -9.96 -21.44 -1.65
N GLY A 41 -10.94 -21.08 -2.48
CA GLY A 41 -12.24 -21.76 -2.56
C GLY A 41 -13.27 -21.29 -1.54
N HIS A 42 -13.10 -20.10 -0.98
CA HIS A 42 -14.09 -19.51 -0.08
C HIS A 42 -15.44 -19.30 -0.77
N ALA A 43 -16.53 -19.42 0.00
CA ALA A 43 -17.88 -19.13 -0.48
C ALA A 43 -18.04 -17.65 -0.88
N ARG A 44 -19.11 -17.33 -1.60
CA ARG A 44 -19.31 -16.00 -2.20
C ARG A 44 -19.32 -14.85 -1.20
N LEU A 45 -20.08 -15.00 -0.11
CA LEU A 45 -20.32 -13.93 0.85
C LEU A 45 -19.50 -14.16 2.12
N PHE A 46 -18.92 -13.09 2.64
CA PHE A 46 -18.14 -13.04 3.87
C PHE A 46 -18.95 -12.35 4.96
N ASN A 47 -19.07 -12.96 6.13
CA ASN A 47 -19.66 -12.30 7.28
C ASN A 47 -18.74 -11.15 7.77
N TYR A 48 -19.30 -9.96 7.92
CA TYR A 48 -18.53 -8.79 8.33
C TYR A 48 -17.87 -8.98 9.70
N GLY A 49 -18.63 -9.42 10.70
CA GLY A 49 -18.19 -9.48 12.08
C GLY A 49 -17.16 -10.57 12.35
N THR A 50 -17.31 -11.73 11.72
CA THR A 50 -16.46 -12.91 12.00
C THR A 50 -15.31 -13.10 11.02
N GLU A 51 -15.40 -12.58 9.80
CA GLU A 51 -14.40 -12.83 8.75
C GLU A 51 -13.67 -11.56 8.32
N VAL A 52 -14.39 -10.43 8.18
CA VAL A 52 -13.82 -9.24 7.54
C VAL A 52 -13.24 -8.24 8.55
N ARG A 53 -13.97 -7.94 9.64
CA ARG A 53 -13.69 -6.79 10.50
C ARG A 53 -12.24 -6.76 11.00
N ASP A 54 -11.81 -7.83 11.66
CA ASP A 54 -10.51 -7.86 12.34
C ASP A 54 -9.36 -8.08 11.34
N GLN A 55 -9.60 -8.86 10.27
CA GLN A 55 -8.63 -9.07 9.20
C GLN A 55 -8.34 -7.78 8.45
N LEU A 56 -9.37 -7.05 8.04
CA LEU A 56 -9.21 -5.77 7.36
C LEU A 56 -8.66 -4.69 8.29
N HIS A 57 -8.99 -4.71 9.58
CA HIS A 57 -8.38 -3.84 10.58
C HIS A 57 -6.85 -4.04 10.61
N SER A 58 -6.39 -5.29 10.75
CA SER A 58 -4.96 -5.63 10.74
C SER A 58 -4.26 -5.19 9.45
N LEU A 59 -4.88 -5.39 8.29
CA LEU A 59 -4.34 -4.92 7.01
C LEU A 59 -4.23 -3.40 6.95
N LEU A 60 -5.23 -2.67 7.45
CA LEU A 60 -5.22 -1.20 7.52
C LEU A 60 -4.13 -0.70 8.46
N GLU A 61 -3.96 -1.34 9.61
CA GLU A 61 -2.87 -1.04 10.54
C GLU A 61 -1.52 -1.28 9.89
N ARG A 62 -1.35 -2.31 9.06
CA ARG A 62 -0.05 -2.72 8.49
C ARG A 62 0.32 -2.10 7.15
N PHE A 63 -0.66 -1.67 6.36
CA PHE A 63 -0.44 -1.14 5.01
C PHE A 63 -1.13 0.20 4.74
N GLY A 64 -1.99 0.63 5.65
CA GLY A 64 -2.59 1.97 5.64
C GLY A 64 -1.73 3.03 6.31
N PRO A 65 -2.06 4.31 6.11
CA PRO A 65 -1.54 5.39 6.94
C PRO A 65 -1.89 5.19 8.41
N GLN A 66 -1.10 5.76 9.32
CA GLN A 66 -1.46 5.82 10.73
C GLN A 66 -2.67 6.75 10.92
N ARG A 67 -3.67 6.26 11.64
CA ARG A 67 -4.93 6.97 11.91
C ARG A 67 -5.37 6.70 13.35
N ALA A 68 -6.05 7.67 13.96
CA ALA A 68 -6.61 7.52 15.30
C ALA A 68 -7.72 6.45 15.37
N GLN A 69 -8.41 6.22 14.25
CA GLN A 69 -9.44 5.20 14.13
C GLN A 69 -9.41 4.58 12.74
N TYR A 70 -9.34 3.25 12.70
CA TYR A 70 -9.53 2.48 11.47
C TYR A 70 -11.00 2.08 11.33
N ARG A 71 -11.51 2.18 10.10
CA ARG A 71 -12.93 1.96 9.79
C ARG A 71 -13.10 0.86 8.74
N PRO A 72 -12.92 -0.43 9.12
CA PRO A 72 -13.09 -1.55 8.20
C PRO A 72 -14.56 -1.75 7.75
N ASP A 73 -15.53 -1.22 8.51
CA ASP A 73 -16.95 -1.13 8.14
C ASP A 73 -17.17 -0.37 6.83
N MET A 74 -16.41 0.71 6.64
CA MET A 74 -16.59 1.65 5.53
C MET A 74 -16.42 1.01 4.15
N PRO A 75 -15.27 0.39 3.81
CA PRO A 75 -15.09 -0.21 2.49
C PRO A 75 -16.09 -1.33 2.26
N PHE A 76 -16.40 -2.15 3.28
CA PHE A 76 -17.33 -3.27 3.17
C PHE A 76 -18.73 -2.82 2.77
N TRP A 77 -19.24 -1.75 3.41
CA TRP A 77 -20.53 -1.17 3.04
C TRP A 77 -20.49 -0.42 1.71
N ARG A 78 -19.44 0.37 1.47
CA ARG A 78 -19.36 1.33 0.35
C ARG A 78 -19.11 0.67 -1.00
N LEU A 79 -18.59 -0.56 -1.03
CA LEU A 79 -18.36 -1.28 -2.29
C LEU A 79 -19.64 -1.55 -3.08
N LYS A 80 -20.82 -1.56 -2.42
CA LYS A 80 -22.12 -1.68 -3.10
C LYS A 80 -22.37 -0.61 -4.17
N GLY A 81 -21.73 0.56 -4.02
CA GLY A 81 -21.81 1.65 -4.99
C GLY A 81 -20.94 1.47 -6.24
N ASP A 82 -20.06 0.46 -6.27
CA ASP A 82 -19.12 0.22 -7.37
C ASP A 82 -19.65 -0.81 -8.39
N GLY A 83 -20.83 -1.39 -8.16
CA GLY A 83 -21.58 -2.16 -9.17
C GLY A 83 -21.18 -3.62 -9.36
N PHE A 84 -20.34 -4.17 -8.47
CA PHE A 84 -19.96 -5.59 -8.47
C PHE A 84 -20.02 -6.25 -7.09
N TRP A 85 -20.58 -5.56 -6.09
CA TRP A 85 -20.59 -5.98 -4.69
C TRP A 85 -22.01 -6.00 -4.14
N GLU A 86 -22.36 -7.10 -3.47
CA GLU A 86 -23.67 -7.32 -2.86
C GLU A 86 -23.52 -7.49 -1.35
N LEU A 87 -24.57 -7.09 -0.63
CA LEU A 87 -24.73 -7.33 0.80
C LEU A 87 -25.97 -8.20 1.02
N GLN A 88 -25.96 -8.94 2.12
CA GLN A 88 -27.08 -9.73 2.62
C GLN A 88 -27.33 -9.34 4.08
N ASN A 89 -28.60 -9.31 4.48
CA ASN A 89 -29.08 -8.86 5.79
C ASN A 89 -28.88 -7.35 6.02
N ASP A 90 -28.55 -6.57 4.98
CA ASP A 90 -28.34 -5.13 5.09
C ASP A 90 -29.65 -4.33 5.17
N GLU A 91 -30.79 -4.95 4.85
CA GLU A 91 -32.15 -4.40 5.03
C GLU A 91 -32.50 -4.10 6.49
N HIS A 92 -31.82 -4.73 7.44
CA HIS A 92 -31.98 -4.51 8.87
C HIS A 92 -31.16 -3.32 9.39
N CYS A 93 -30.19 -2.86 8.61
CA CYS A 93 -29.29 -1.79 9.02
C CYS A 93 -29.93 -0.41 8.86
N SER A 94 -29.81 0.42 9.90
CA SER A 94 -30.31 1.78 9.91
C SER A 94 -29.41 2.69 9.06
N THR A 95 -30.00 3.29 8.01
CA THR A 95 -29.32 4.30 7.18
C THR A 95 -30.05 5.63 7.17
N ALA A 96 -31.09 5.78 7.99
CA ALA A 96 -31.81 7.03 8.13
C ALA A 96 -30.87 8.12 8.69
N GLY A 97 -30.60 9.16 7.90
CA GLY A 97 -29.73 10.29 8.29
C GLY A 97 -28.24 10.14 7.94
N SER A 98 -27.82 9.02 7.35
CA SER A 98 -26.42 8.77 6.96
C SER A 98 -26.34 7.92 5.69
N LYS A 99 -25.25 8.01 4.92
CA LYS A 99 -25.04 7.13 3.75
C LYS A 99 -24.64 5.69 4.15
N GLN A 100 -24.56 5.37 5.45
CA GLN A 100 -24.07 4.11 6.00
C GLN A 100 -24.57 3.87 7.43
N PRO A 101 -24.67 2.60 7.87
CA PRO A 101 -25.07 2.26 9.23
C PRO A 101 -23.94 2.36 10.25
N PRO A 102 -24.26 2.37 11.55
CA PRO A 102 -23.31 2.10 12.62
C PRO A 102 -22.58 0.77 12.41
N ALA A 103 -21.27 0.73 12.70
CA ALA A 103 -20.47 -0.49 12.52
C ALA A 103 -20.96 -1.68 13.37
N GLY A 104 -21.57 -1.42 14.53
CA GLY A 104 -22.15 -2.44 15.40
C GLY A 104 -23.31 -3.20 14.76
N GLU A 105 -24.11 -2.53 13.92
CA GLU A 105 -25.27 -3.16 13.26
C GLU A 105 -24.84 -4.19 12.21
N LEU A 106 -23.71 -3.98 11.53
CA LEU A 106 -23.17 -4.97 10.60
C LEU A 106 -22.84 -6.29 11.30
N VAL A 107 -22.46 -6.22 12.58
CA VAL A 107 -22.16 -7.38 13.42
C VAL A 107 -23.45 -7.97 13.98
N GLU A 108 -24.30 -7.14 14.56
CA GLU A 108 -25.57 -7.54 15.17
C GLU A 108 -26.48 -8.29 14.19
N TYR A 109 -26.60 -7.78 12.97
CA TYR A 109 -27.45 -8.37 11.93
C TYR A 109 -26.72 -9.38 11.04
N ASN A 110 -25.50 -9.79 11.39
CA ASN A 110 -24.70 -10.74 10.63
C ASN A 110 -24.65 -10.39 9.13
N VAL A 111 -24.35 -9.13 8.83
CA VAL A 111 -24.30 -8.66 7.45
C VAL A 111 -23.17 -9.39 6.74
N ALA A 112 -23.51 -10.03 5.63
CA ALA A 112 -22.56 -10.72 4.77
C ALA A 112 -22.40 -9.96 3.46
N GLY A 113 -21.23 -10.03 2.85
CA GLY A 113 -20.92 -9.24 1.65
C GLY A 113 -19.85 -9.87 0.80
N GLY A 114 -19.92 -9.62 -0.50
CA GLY A 114 -19.00 -10.22 -1.46
C GLY A 114 -19.28 -9.73 -2.88
N PHE A 115 -18.60 -10.33 -3.85
CA PHE A 115 -18.91 -10.07 -5.24
C PHE A 115 -20.33 -10.57 -5.57
N ASP A 116 -21.00 -9.90 -6.51
CA ASP A 116 -22.28 -10.39 -7.02
C ASP A 116 -22.15 -11.78 -7.63
N GLU A 117 -23.28 -12.47 -7.80
CA GLU A 117 -23.29 -13.87 -8.24
C GLU A 117 -22.61 -14.07 -9.60
N ALA A 118 -22.77 -13.14 -10.54
CA ALA A 118 -22.20 -13.23 -11.88
C ALA A 118 -20.68 -13.08 -11.86
N HIS A 119 -20.15 -12.11 -11.12
CA HIS A 119 -18.71 -11.89 -10.98
C HIS A 119 -18.04 -12.97 -10.12
N TYR A 120 -18.68 -13.44 -9.05
CA TYR A 120 -18.19 -14.57 -8.26
C TYR A 120 -18.07 -15.85 -9.10
N ALA A 121 -19.09 -16.15 -9.92
CA ALA A 121 -19.07 -17.30 -10.83
C ALA A 121 -17.96 -17.17 -11.89
N LEU A 122 -17.65 -15.95 -12.34
CA LEU A 122 -16.54 -15.68 -13.25
C LEU A 122 -15.17 -15.92 -12.58
N LEU A 123 -14.98 -15.39 -11.37
CA LEU A 123 -13.71 -15.48 -10.63
C LEU A 123 -13.39 -16.92 -10.22
N THR A 124 -14.38 -17.67 -9.72
CA THR A 124 -14.19 -19.07 -9.33
C THR A 124 -13.85 -20.00 -10.50
N LYS A 125 -14.28 -19.66 -11.72
CA LYS A 125 -13.95 -20.39 -12.95
C LYS A 125 -12.61 -19.98 -13.57
N ASN A 126 -12.05 -18.83 -13.19
CA ASN A 126 -10.84 -18.28 -13.80
C ASN A 126 -9.86 -17.73 -12.75
N LYS A 127 -8.98 -18.60 -12.23
CA LYS A 127 -7.95 -18.21 -11.25
C LYS A 127 -6.93 -17.21 -11.80
N ASN A 128 -6.66 -17.23 -13.10
CA ASN A 128 -5.75 -16.25 -13.71
C ASN A 128 -6.33 -14.83 -13.63
N LEU A 129 -7.65 -14.68 -13.77
CA LEU A 129 -8.31 -13.39 -13.60
C LEU A 129 -8.14 -12.85 -12.16
N ILE A 130 -8.21 -13.70 -11.14
CA ILE A 130 -7.96 -13.29 -9.74
C ILE A 130 -6.56 -12.69 -9.62
N GLY A 131 -5.54 -13.37 -10.16
CA GLY A 131 -4.16 -12.88 -10.16
C GLY A 131 -4.01 -11.54 -10.90
N SER A 132 -4.62 -11.40 -12.07
CA SER A 132 -4.58 -10.14 -12.85
C SER A 132 -5.25 -8.98 -12.12
N LEU A 133 -6.40 -9.20 -11.47
CA LEU A 133 -7.09 -8.17 -10.70
C LEU A 133 -6.30 -7.78 -9.45
N ALA A 134 -5.72 -8.76 -8.75
CA ALA A 134 -4.86 -8.50 -7.59
C ALA A 134 -3.65 -7.66 -8.00
N GLN A 135 -2.96 -8.01 -9.09
CA GLN A 135 -1.84 -7.24 -9.64
C GLN A 135 -2.26 -5.80 -9.98
N GLN A 136 -3.40 -5.63 -10.66
CA GLN A 136 -3.91 -4.31 -11.02
C GLN A 136 -4.16 -3.41 -9.79
N ILE A 137 -4.76 -3.97 -8.73
CA ILE A 137 -5.00 -3.26 -7.47
C ILE A 137 -3.68 -2.89 -6.80
N LEU A 138 -2.73 -3.84 -6.73
CA LEU A 138 -1.42 -3.64 -6.11
C LEU A 138 -0.64 -2.51 -6.81
N GLU A 139 -0.53 -2.58 -8.15
CA GLU A 139 0.20 -1.59 -8.95
C GLU A 139 -0.35 -0.17 -8.82
N SER A 140 -1.67 -0.07 -8.68
CA SER A 140 -2.39 1.20 -8.66
C SER A 140 -2.39 1.89 -7.30
N HIS A 141 -2.12 1.17 -6.21
CA HIS A 141 -2.31 1.69 -4.84
C HIS A 141 -1.11 1.57 -3.90
N PHE A 142 -0.09 0.77 -4.24
CA PHE A 142 1.06 0.51 -3.37
C PHE A 142 2.38 0.62 -4.13
N PRO A 143 3.50 0.98 -3.48
CA PRO A 143 4.83 0.94 -4.08
C PRO A 143 5.30 -0.51 -4.19
N GLU A 144 6.21 -0.79 -5.10
CA GLU A 144 6.67 -2.14 -5.45
C GLU A 144 7.08 -2.98 -4.22
N SER A 145 7.84 -2.40 -3.28
CA SER A 145 8.31 -3.09 -2.07
C SER A 145 7.16 -3.59 -1.17
N ILE A 146 6.03 -2.89 -1.18
CA ILE A 146 4.80 -3.23 -0.45
C ILE A 146 3.92 -4.17 -1.27
N GLN A 147 3.93 -4.05 -2.60
CA GLN A 147 3.22 -4.97 -3.48
C GLN A 147 3.71 -6.42 -3.27
N GLU A 148 5.03 -6.60 -3.26
CA GLU A 148 5.67 -7.90 -2.99
C GLU A 148 5.23 -8.46 -1.62
N GLU A 149 5.27 -7.65 -0.55
CA GLU A 149 4.89 -8.09 0.80
C GLU A 149 3.43 -8.54 0.87
N ILE A 150 2.49 -7.74 0.33
CA ILE A 150 1.06 -8.06 0.39
C ILE A 150 0.76 -9.33 -0.41
N ALA A 151 1.36 -9.46 -1.58
CA ALA A 151 1.05 -10.58 -2.46
C ALA A 151 1.68 -11.89 -2.00
N ASP A 152 2.88 -11.86 -1.42
CA ASP A 152 3.47 -13.02 -0.72
C ASP A 152 2.55 -13.49 0.42
N GLU A 153 2.09 -12.55 1.27
CA GLU A 153 1.18 -12.86 2.38
C GLU A 153 -0.16 -13.42 1.89
N MET A 154 -0.69 -12.87 0.81
CA MET A 154 -1.98 -13.27 0.26
C MET A 154 -1.89 -14.47 -0.71
N GLY A 155 -0.68 -14.94 -1.02
CA GLY A 155 -0.45 -16.09 -1.90
C GLY A 155 -0.82 -15.84 -3.36
N PHE A 156 -0.69 -14.60 -3.83
CA PHE A 156 -0.85 -14.30 -5.25
C PHE A 156 0.43 -14.68 -5.99
N ASP A 157 0.31 -15.44 -7.09
CA ASP A 157 1.47 -15.73 -7.94
C ASP A 157 1.78 -14.52 -8.80
N ILE A 158 2.93 -13.92 -8.53
CA ILE A 158 3.33 -12.68 -9.14
C ILE A 158 4.46 -12.88 -10.15
N GLN A 159 4.24 -13.72 -11.16
CA GLN A 159 5.24 -13.90 -12.21
C GLN A 159 5.44 -12.64 -13.08
N GLN A 160 4.73 -11.53 -12.81
CA GLN A 160 4.70 -10.33 -13.67
C GLN A 160 4.82 -8.94 -12.97
N ILE A 161 5.01 -8.82 -11.64
CA ILE A 161 5.14 -7.48 -10.99
C ILE A 161 6.45 -6.78 -11.31
N ARG A 162 7.42 -7.45 -11.96
CA ARG A 162 8.60 -6.77 -12.50
C ARG A 162 8.26 -5.92 -13.72
N LYS A 163 7.49 -4.85 -13.51
CA LYS A 163 7.52 -3.71 -14.40
C LYS A 163 8.90 -3.10 -14.32
N VAL A 164 9.45 -2.81 -15.48
CA VAL A 164 10.70 -2.08 -15.64
C VAL A 164 10.58 -0.77 -14.86
N ARG A 165 11.25 -0.68 -13.69
CA ARG A 165 11.47 0.61 -13.02
C ARG A 165 11.98 1.58 -14.06
N ASP A 166 11.52 2.83 -14.01
CA ASP A 166 12.04 3.86 -14.92
C ASP A 166 13.58 3.88 -14.77
N PRO A 167 14.31 3.35 -15.77
CA PRO A 167 15.74 3.12 -15.62
C PRO A 167 16.47 4.47 -15.54
N LEU A 168 15.88 5.52 -16.12
CA LEU A 168 16.41 6.87 -16.08
C LEU A 168 16.24 7.46 -14.69
N PHE A 169 15.06 7.35 -14.08
CA PHE A 169 14.85 7.82 -12.70
C PHE A 169 15.83 7.17 -11.73
N ARG A 170 15.94 5.84 -11.78
CA ARG A 170 16.88 5.10 -10.94
C ARG A 170 18.32 5.59 -11.16
N GLN A 171 18.76 5.66 -12.42
CA GLN A 171 20.11 6.09 -12.74
C GLN A 171 20.40 7.52 -12.26
N GLN A 172 19.47 8.45 -12.46
CA GLN A 172 19.61 9.85 -12.06
C GLN A 172 19.69 10.01 -10.54
N VAL A 173 18.81 9.34 -9.79
CA VAL A 173 18.82 9.37 -8.33
C VAL A 173 20.11 8.76 -7.79
N LEU A 174 20.47 7.54 -8.21
CA LEU A 174 21.70 6.91 -7.72
C LEU A 174 22.94 7.75 -8.02
N ARG A 175 23.02 8.36 -9.20
CA ARG A 175 24.12 9.28 -9.55
C ARG A 175 24.14 10.53 -8.67
N ALA A 176 22.98 11.11 -8.35
CA ALA A 176 22.88 12.31 -7.52
C ALA A 176 23.41 12.09 -6.08
N TYR A 177 23.27 10.87 -5.56
CA TYR A 177 23.76 10.43 -4.26
C TYR A 177 25.10 9.65 -4.35
N ASN A 178 25.84 9.78 -5.46
CA ASN A 178 27.15 9.13 -5.65
C ASN A 178 27.13 7.59 -5.45
N TYR A 179 26.03 6.93 -5.80
CA TYR A 179 25.81 5.49 -5.64
C TYR A 179 25.96 5.00 -4.19
N GLU A 180 25.48 5.80 -3.25
CA GLU A 180 25.52 5.53 -1.83
C GLU A 180 24.13 5.68 -1.19
N CYS A 181 23.83 4.83 -0.21
CA CYS A 181 22.62 4.97 0.60
C CYS A 181 22.66 6.27 1.40
N ALA A 182 21.66 7.13 1.21
CA ALA A 182 21.54 8.42 1.87
C ALA A 182 21.51 8.33 3.41
N ILE A 183 21.12 7.18 3.97
CA ILE A 183 21.02 6.99 5.42
C ILE A 183 22.33 6.42 6.00
N CYS A 184 22.77 5.26 5.51
CA CYS A 184 23.83 4.48 6.15
C CYS A 184 25.17 4.45 5.41
N GLY A 185 25.26 5.08 4.24
CA GLY A 185 26.48 5.07 3.45
C GLY A 185 26.76 3.75 2.70
N PHE A 186 25.83 2.81 2.70
CA PHE A 186 26.00 1.54 1.97
C PHE A 186 26.15 1.77 0.47
N ASN A 187 27.26 1.30 -0.11
CA ASN A 187 27.63 1.50 -1.51
C ASN A 187 28.25 0.24 -2.15
N MET A 188 27.84 -0.95 -1.72
CA MET A 188 28.39 -2.22 -2.20
C MET A 188 28.30 -2.36 -3.72
N ARG A 189 29.41 -2.79 -4.31
CA ARG A 189 29.52 -3.11 -5.74
C ARG A 189 29.99 -4.55 -5.92
N HIS A 190 29.46 -5.20 -6.95
CA HIS A 190 30.00 -6.43 -7.50
C HIS A 190 30.37 -6.13 -8.95
N ASP A 191 31.67 -6.14 -9.23
CA ASP A 191 32.24 -5.62 -10.47
C ASP A 191 31.75 -4.19 -10.78
N ASN A 192 31.11 -4.02 -11.93
CA ASN A 192 30.61 -2.74 -12.40
C ASN A 192 29.16 -2.44 -11.97
N ALA A 193 28.52 -3.32 -11.20
CA ALA A 193 27.13 -3.18 -10.78
C ALA A 193 27.00 -2.84 -9.28
N SER A 194 26.20 -1.84 -8.95
CA SER A 194 25.75 -1.60 -7.58
C SER A 194 24.82 -2.72 -7.13
N VAL A 195 25.06 -3.24 -5.93
CA VAL A 195 24.26 -4.31 -5.32
C VAL A 195 23.38 -3.71 -4.24
N ALA A 196 22.11 -4.14 -4.16
CA ALA A 196 21.17 -3.78 -3.09
C ALA A 196 21.01 -2.26 -2.84
N LEU A 197 21.24 -1.43 -3.86
CA LEU A 197 20.99 0.00 -3.83
C LEU A 197 19.82 0.34 -4.76
N GLU A 198 18.91 1.20 -4.31
CA GLU A 198 17.64 1.47 -4.95
C GLU A 198 17.28 2.95 -4.94
N ALA A 199 16.45 3.37 -5.89
CA ALA A 199 15.88 4.71 -5.93
C ALA A 199 14.46 4.64 -5.35
N ALA A 200 14.32 5.11 -4.12
CA ALA A 200 13.05 5.20 -3.41
C ALA A 200 12.34 6.50 -3.78
N HIS A 201 11.01 6.45 -3.94
CA HIS A 201 10.21 7.67 -4.06
C HIS A 201 9.87 8.18 -2.67
N ILE A 202 10.06 9.48 -2.43
CA ILE A 202 9.62 10.11 -1.18
C ILE A 202 8.09 10.15 -1.16
N LYS A 203 7.50 10.82 -2.15
CA LYS A 203 6.07 10.74 -2.45
C LYS A 203 5.82 9.62 -3.44
N TRP A 204 4.95 8.68 -3.07
CA TRP A 204 4.67 7.52 -3.90
C TRP A 204 4.09 7.90 -5.27
N LYS A 205 4.55 7.20 -6.31
CA LYS A 205 4.09 7.40 -7.69
C LYS A 205 2.58 7.20 -7.83
N GLN A 206 2.02 6.20 -7.14
CA GLN A 206 0.59 5.89 -7.08
C GLN A 206 -0.25 7.04 -6.53
N HIS A 207 0.37 7.99 -5.83
CA HIS A 207 -0.26 9.17 -5.25
C HIS A 207 0.27 10.48 -5.85
N GLY A 208 0.74 10.44 -7.11
CA GLY A 208 1.14 11.63 -7.86
C GLY A 208 2.57 12.10 -7.61
N GLY A 209 3.42 11.25 -7.00
CA GLY A 209 4.85 11.52 -6.88
C GLY A 209 5.56 11.49 -8.24
N PRO A 210 6.25 12.57 -8.65
CA PRO A 210 6.98 12.60 -9.92
C PRO A 210 8.27 11.78 -9.88
N CYS A 211 8.68 11.26 -11.04
CA CYS A 211 9.99 10.60 -11.24
C CYS A 211 11.10 11.65 -11.44
N GLU A 212 11.37 12.48 -10.43
CA GLU A 212 12.44 13.50 -10.46
C GLU A 212 13.37 13.37 -9.25
N ILE A 213 14.63 13.78 -9.39
CA ILE A 213 15.65 13.64 -8.33
C ILE A 213 15.19 14.24 -6.98
N PRO A 214 14.53 15.41 -6.93
CA PRO A 214 14.02 15.96 -5.66
C PRO A 214 12.90 15.15 -4.98
N ASN A 215 12.30 14.17 -5.66
CA ASN A 215 11.37 13.18 -5.09
C ASN A 215 12.06 11.81 -4.86
N GLY A 216 13.38 11.73 -5.03
CA GLY A 216 14.14 10.50 -4.99
C GLY A 216 15.15 10.46 -3.85
N LEU A 217 15.27 9.31 -3.21
CA LEU A 217 16.35 8.96 -2.30
C LEU A 217 17.09 7.73 -2.83
N ALA A 218 18.43 7.76 -2.83
CA ALA A 218 19.20 6.53 -2.99
C ALA A 218 19.23 5.82 -1.64
N LEU A 219 18.64 4.63 -1.54
CA LEU A 219 18.57 3.85 -0.30
C LEU A 219 19.03 2.42 -0.54
N CYS A 220 19.67 1.79 0.45
CA CYS A 220 19.89 0.35 0.37
C CYS A 220 18.55 -0.40 0.50
N ALA A 221 18.48 -1.65 0.04
CA ALA A 221 17.22 -2.41 0.00
C ALA A 221 16.50 -2.48 1.37
N ILE A 222 17.26 -2.53 2.47
CA ILE A 222 16.71 -2.54 3.83
C ILE A 222 16.07 -1.19 4.16
N HIS A 223 16.80 -0.08 3.98
CA HIS A 223 16.28 1.25 4.26
C HIS A 223 15.13 1.63 3.33
N HIS A 224 15.17 1.22 2.05
CA HIS A 224 14.08 1.45 1.11
C HIS A 224 12.80 0.77 1.58
N LYS A 225 12.86 -0.51 1.93
CA LYS A 225 11.68 -1.25 2.42
C LYS A 225 11.16 -0.67 3.74
N ALA A 226 12.05 -0.30 4.66
CA ALA A 226 11.67 0.37 5.91
C ALA A 226 11.00 1.74 5.68
N PHE A 227 11.48 2.50 4.69
CA PHE A 227 10.95 3.81 4.35
C PHE A 227 9.56 3.72 3.69
N ASP A 228 9.37 2.78 2.77
CA ASP A 228 8.05 2.50 2.18
C ASP A 228 7.06 1.91 3.19
N LYS A 229 7.55 1.14 4.17
CA LYS A 229 6.70 0.63 5.25
C LYS A 229 6.30 1.69 6.27
N GLY A 230 7.02 2.82 6.29
CA GLY A 230 6.84 3.87 7.29
C GLY A 230 7.53 3.60 8.62
N SER A 231 8.40 2.59 8.69
CA SER A 231 9.23 2.32 9.87
C SER A 231 10.27 3.43 10.08
N ILE A 232 10.69 4.08 9.00
CA ILE A 232 11.52 5.28 9.03
C ILE A 232 10.94 6.37 8.14
N GLY A 233 11.25 7.62 8.46
CA GLY A 233 10.83 8.82 7.73
C GLY A 233 11.87 9.92 7.82
N LEU A 234 11.53 11.12 7.36
CA LEU A 234 12.38 12.31 7.47
C LEU A 234 11.64 13.49 8.10
N ASP A 235 12.34 14.24 8.94
CA ASP A 235 11.88 15.52 9.46
C ASP A 235 12.11 16.67 8.44
N GLU A 236 11.72 17.91 8.80
CA GLU A 236 11.87 19.10 7.94
C GLU A 236 13.33 19.51 7.73
N ASN A 237 14.24 19.01 8.57
CA ASN A 237 15.68 19.24 8.51
C ASN A 237 16.42 18.11 7.79
N MET A 238 15.69 17.15 7.20
CA MET A 238 16.22 15.94 6.57
C MET A 238 16.94 15.00 7.55
N GLN A 239 16.52 15.01 8.82
CA GLN A 239 16.95 14.06 9.84
C GLN A 239 16.08 12.81 9.79
N VAL A 240 16.70 11.65 10.02
CA VAL A 240 15.99 10.37 10.05
C VAL A 240 15.09 10.29 11.28
N LEU A 241 13.81 10.01 11.03
CA LEU A 241 12.86 9.62 12.04
C LEU A 241 12.74 8.10 12.06
N VAL A 242 12.69 7.50 13.25
CA VAL A 242 12.45 6.06 13.43
C VAL A 242 11.16 5.90 14.21
N SER A 243 10.25 5.07 13.70
CA SER A 243 8.98 4.76 14.35
C SER A 243 9.22 4.07 15.70
N GLU A 244 8.47 4.47 16.73
CA GLU A 244 8.51 3.83 18.05
C GLU A 244 8.13 2.35 18.02
N ALA A 245 7.41 1.91 16.97
CA ALA A 245 7.07 0.50 16.78
C ALA A 245 8.26 -0.35 16.31
N VAL A 246 9.37 0.26 15.88
CA VAL A 246 10.58 -0.47 15.46
C VAL A 246 11.24 -1.12 16.67
N ASN A 247 11.34 -2.44 16.63
CA ASN A 247 11.95 -3.25 17.68
C ASN A 247 12.89 -4.29 17.06
N GLY A 248 13.83 -4.80 17.86
CA GLY A 248 14.77 -5.83 17.43
C GLY A 248 16.09 -5.81 18.21
N GLY A 249 16.99 -6.73 17.84
CA GLY A 249 18.31 -6.86 18.48
C GLY A 249 19.36 -5.90 17.94
N GLY A 250 20.64 -6.14 18.27
CA GLY A 250 21.73 -5.20 17.98
C GLY A 250 21.97 -4.85 16.51
N ILE A 251 21.51 -5.66 15.55
CA ILE A 251 21.56 -5.30 14.12
C ILE A 251 20.51 -4.24 13.79
N VAL A 252 19.31 -4.32 14.36
CA VAL A 252 18.25 -3.32 14.18
C VAL A 252 18.68 -1.99 14.78
N GLU A 253 19.33 -2.01 15.96
CA GLU A 253 19.95 -0.83 16.56
C GLU A 253 20.88 -0.12 15.56
N ARG A 254 21.84 -0.87 15.01
CA ARG A 254 22.83 -0.34 14.07
C ARG A 254 22.26 0.12 12.73
N LEU A 255 21.19 -0.54 12.26
CA LEU A 255 20.58 -0.21 10.98
C LEU A 255 19.60 0.95 11.07
N PHE A 256 19.00 1.21 12.23
CA PHE A 256 17.92 2.19 12.36
C PHE A 256 18.17 3.19 13.49
N TRP A 257 18.26 2.73 14.73
CA TRP A 257 18.34 3.61 15.90
C TRP A 257 19.63 4.44 15.96
N ASP A 258 20.77 3.88 15.53
CA ASP A 258 22.03 4.60 15.36
C ASP A 258 21.91 5.78 14.37
N PHE A 259 20.89 5.79 13.49
CA PHE A 259 20.64 6.87 12.54
C PHE A 259 19.53 7.84 12.98
N SER A 260 18.78 7.53 14.05
CA SER A 260 17.71 8.40 14.54
C SER A 260 18.25 9.81 14.87
N GLY A 261 17.57 10.85 14.36
CA GLY A 261 17.98 12.25 14.50
C GLY A 261 19.23 12.67 13.71
N LYS A 262 19.86 11.75 12.95
CA LYS A 262 20.99 12.11 12.08
C LYS A 262 20.49 12.61 10.73
N GLN A 263 21.16 13.62 10.20
CA GLN A 263 20.88 14.12 8.86
C GLN A 263 21.31 13.10 7.80
N ILE A 264 20.47 12.89 6.79
CA ILE A 264 20.85 12.07 5.64
C ILE A 264 21.93 12.76 4.80
N ALA A 265 22.71 11.97 4.07
CA ALA A 265 23.54 12.49 2.99
C ALA A 265 22.64 13.12 1.92
N LEU A 266 22.96 14.36 1.52
CA LEU A 266 22.24 15.09 0.48
C LEU A 266 23.03 15.06 -0.83
N PRO A 267 22.35 15.20 -1.99
CA PRO A 267 23.04 15.32 -3.27
C PRO A 267 24.05 16.47 -3.28
N MET A 268 25.08 16.42 -4.12
CA MET A 268 26.05 17.53 -4.21
C MET A 268 25.42 18.84 -4.73
N VAL A 269 24.42 18.71 -5.60
CA VAL A 269 23.74 19.85 -6.23
C VAL A 269 22.50 20.21 -5.41
N LYS A 270 22.46 21.44 -4.86
CA LYS A 270 21.33 21.92 -4.04
C LYS A 270 19.96 21.82 -4.71
N GLY A 271 19.90 22.05 -6.02
CA GLY A 271 18.65 21.90 -6.80
C GLY A 271 18.09 20.47 -6.84
N ASN A 272 18.89 19.48 -6.45
CA ASN A 272 18.49 18.07 -6.39
C ASN A 272 18.09 17.62 -4.98
N TYR A 273 18.09 18.52 -3.98
CA TYR A 273 17.71 18.15 -2.61
C TYR A 273 16.27 17.64 -2.57
N PRO A 274 15.95 16.70 -1.65
CA PRO A 274 14.58 16.34 -1.36
C PRO A 274 13.70 17.58 -1.17
N ARG A 275 12.58 17.68 -1.90
CA ARG A 275 11.64 18.78 -1.70
C ARG A 275 10.83 18.54 -0.42
N GLU A 276 10.72 19.60 0.37
CA GLU A 276 9.99 19.61 1.64
C GLU A 276 8.55 19.09 1.50
N GLY A 277 7.83 19.49 0.46
CA GLY A 277 6.46 19.02 0.23
C GLY A 277 6.31 17.50 0.04
N PHE A 278 7.32 16.83 -0.52
CA PHE A 278 7.29 15.36 -0.62
C PHE A 278 7.60 14.71 0.71
N VAL A 279 8.55 15.27 1.48
CA VAL A 279 8.91 14.79 2.82
C VAL A 279 7.74 14.94 3.78
N ASP A 280 7.06 16.09 3.78
CA ASP A 280 5.85 16.32 4.56
C ASP A 280 4.72 15.34 4.17
N TRP A 281 4.52 15.10 2.86
CA TRP A 281 3.56 14.08 2.42
C TRP A 281 3.91 12.70 2.96
N HIS A 282 5.18 12.27 2.87
CA HIS A 282 5.62 10.97 3.37
C HIS A 282 5.40 10.86 4.87
N ARG A 283 5.73 11.91 5.63
CA ARG A 283 5.53 11.94 7.09
C ARG A 283 4.07 11.78 7.48
N ARG A 284 3.14 12.36 6.73
CA ARG A 284 1.69 12.30 7.02
C ARG A 284 1.02 11.02 6.54
N GLU A 285 1.50 10.45 5.45
CA GLU A 285 0.78 9.39 4.72
C GLU A 285 1.49 8.03 4.70
N VAL A 286 2.77 7.96 5.08
CA VAL A 286 3.56 6.73 5.05
C VAL A 286 4.21 6.47 6.41
N PHE A 287 4.96 7.43 6.96
CA PHE A 287 5.64 7.29 8.25
C PHE A 287 4.67 6.96 9.39
N ARG A 288 5.13 6.14 10.33
CA ARG A 288 4.33 5.56 11.41
C ARG A 288 4.89 5.91 12.79
N GLY A 289 4.96 7.18 13.13
CA GLY A 289 5.50 7.65 14.42
C GLY A 289 4.51 8.42 15.27
#